data_AF-A0A8J2RW86-F1
#
_entry.id   AF-A0A8J2RW86-F1
#
_cell.length_a   1.000
_cell.length_b   1.000
_cell.length_c   1.000
_cell.angle_alpha   90.00
_cell.angle_beta   90.00
_cell.angle_gamma   90.00
#
_symmetry.space_group_name_H-M   'P 1'
#
loop_
_entity.id
_entity.type
_entity.pdbx_description
1 polymer ?
#
loop_
_entity_poly.entity_id
_entity_poly.type
_entity_poly.pdbx_seq_one_letter_code
_entity_poly.pdbx_strand_id
1 'polypeptide(L)'
;MKTLALSVVLLVGVAQSCFAAVIDPRGHAGEPPVFDCKNKVGYFADLWKNCEVYYQCQEDGTKVTYGCPWENNGKPHQTYFNEAIAECVHDYQCPYPEPINPSN
;
A
#
# COMPACT_ATOMS: atom_id res chain seq x y z
N MET A 1 58.82 -7.13 3.44
CA MET A 1 57.92 -6.91 4.59
C MET A 1 56.48 -7.06 4.10
N LYS A 2 55.79 -8.08 4.61
CA LYS A 2 54.33 -8.37 4.59
C LYS A 2 53.54 -8.09 3.29
N THR A 3 53.25 -9.20 2.60
CA THR A 3 52.02 -9.44 1.83
C THR A 3 50.77 -9.44 2.74
N LEU A 4 49.58 -9.25 2.15
CA LEU A 4 48.21 -9.36 2.73
C LEU A 4 47.78 -8.10 3.51
N ALA A 5 46.65 -7.41 3.28
CA ALA A 5 45.40 -7.77 2.63
C ALA A 5 44.79 -6.50 1.99
N LEU A 6 44.79 -6.43 0.67
CA LEU A 6 44.17 -5.33 -0.10
C LEU A 6 42.75 -5.69 -0.58
N SER A 7 42.11 -6.71 0.01
CA SER A 7 41.04 -7.45 -0.69
C SER A 7 39.68 -7.56 0.01
N VAL A 8 39.43 -7.04 1.22
CA VAL A 8 38.14 -7.36 1.92
C VAL A 8 37.49 -6.20 2.70
N VAL A 9 37.97 -4.96 2.60
CA VAL A 9 37.37 -3.85 3.41
C VAL A 9 36.63 -2.80 2.56
N LEU A 10 36.68 -2.89 1.23
CA LEU A 10 36.02 -1.92 0.33
C LEU A 10 34.64 -2.36 -0.20
N LEU A 11 34.10 -3.50 0.22
CA LEU A 11 32.80 -4.00 -0.26
C LEU A 11 31.63 -3.90 0.73
N VAL A 12 31.84 -3.47 1.98
CA VAL A 12 30.78 -3.51 3.02
C VAL A 12 30.27 -2.12 3.41
N GLY A 13 30.76 -1.05 2.77
CA GLY A 13 30.60 0.32 3.29
C GLY A 13 29.43 1.17 2.76
N VAL A 14 28.64 0.74 1.78
CA VAL A 14 27.56 1.59 1.21
C VAL A 14 26.33 0.77 0.84
N ALA A 15 25.77 0.05 1.81
CA ALA A 15 24.41 -0.49 1.69
C ALA A 15 23.73 -0.56 3.05
N GLN A 16 23.97 0.43 3.92
CA GLN A 16 23.02 0.71 5.00
C GLN A 16 21.86 1.48 4.36
N SER A 17 21.03 0.68 3.71
CA SER A 17 19.67 0.99 3.32
C SER A 17 19.01 1.73 4.46
N CYS A 18 18.62 2.98 4.19
CA CYS A 18 17.67 3.70 5.01
C CYS A 18 16.32 2.96 4.95
N PHE A 19 16.20 1.82 5.63
CA PHE A 19 14.90 1.32 6.07
C PHE A 19 14.49 2.22 7.23
N ALA A 20 14.08 3.45 6.89
CA ALA A 20 13.15 4.15 7.72
C ALA A 20 11.91 3.25 7.74
N ALA A 21 11.74 2.45 8.79
CA ALA A 21 10.44 1.90 9.11
C ALA A 21 9.53 3.11 9.29
N VAL A 22 8.76 3.43 8.25
CA VAL A 22 7.70 4.43 8.35
C VAL A 22 6.76 3.87 9.40
N ILE A 23 6.82 4.45 10.60
CA ILE A 23 5.85 4.18 11.65
C ILE A 23 4.56 4.84 11.20
N ASP A 24 3.88 4.21 10.24
CA ASP A 24 2.55 4.61 9.83
C ASP A 24 1.62 4.32 11.02
N PRO A 25 0.85 5.30 11.52
CA PRO A 25 -0.10 5.06 12.60
C PRO A 25 -1.20 4.05 12.25
N ARG A 26 -1.33 3.67 10.97
CA ARG A 26 -2.15 2.56 10.46
C ARG A 26 -1.29 1.42 9.88
N GLY A 27 0.02 1.43 10.12
CA GLY A 27 1.00 0.48 9.60
C GLY A 27 0.78 -0.90 10.19
N HIS A 28 0.23 -1.80 9.37
CA HIS A 28 0.13 -3.19 9.72
C HIS A 28 1.52 -3.83 9.56
N ALA A 29 2.04 -4.46 10.62
CA ALA A 29 3.35 -5.09 10.58
C ALA A 29 3.30 -6.34 9.67
N GLY A 30 3.75 -6.19 8.42
CA GLY A 30 3.80 -7.26 7.43
C GLY A 30 3.85 -6.71 6.01
N GLU A 31 4.18 -7.56 5.03
CA GLU A 31 3.96 -7.20 3.62
C GLU A 31 2.45 -7.04 3.39
N PRO A 32 1.98 -5.95 2.73
CA PRO A 32 0.56 -5.78 2.45
C PRO A 32 0.00 -6.98 1.69
N PRO A 33 -1.22 -7.45 2.00
CA PRO A 33 -1.83 -8.52 1.24
C PRO A 33 -1.94 -8.16 -0.23
N VAL A 34 -1.73 -9.15 -1.09
CA VAL A 34 -2.07 -9.01 -2.51
C VAL A 34 -3.59 -9.06 -2.64
N PHE A 35 -4.19 -7.96 -3.08
CA PHE A 35 -5.62 -7.93 -3.43
C PHE A 35 -5.87 -8.64 -4.76
N ASP A 36 -6.70 -9.69 -4.74
CA ASP A 36 -7.10 -10.49 -5.90
C ASP A 36 -8.55 -10.19 -6.30
N CYS A 37 -8.76 -9.94 -7.60
CA CYS A 37 -10.07 -9.71 -8.22
C CYS A 37 -10.81 -11.00 -8.60
N LYS A 38 -10.23 -12.19 -8.35
CA LYS A 38 -10.89 -13.46 -8.62
C LYS A 38 -12.28 -13.53 -7.98
N ASN A 39 -13.29 -13.80 -8.79
CA ASN A 39 -14.71 -13.85 -8.40
C ASN A 39 -15.27 -12.54 -7.83
N LYS A 40 -14.65 -11.39 -8.14
CA LYS A 40 -15.09 -10.06 -7.73
C LYS A 40 -15.34 -9.21 -8.97
N VAL A 41 -16.44 -8.47 -8.99
CA VAL A 41 -16.73 -7.47 -10.03
C VAL A 41 -17.24 -6.21 -9.34
N GLY A 42 -16.73 -5.04 -9.75
CA GLY A 42 -17.08 -3.75 -9.16
C GLY A 42 -15.87 -3.02 -8.56
N TYR A 43 -16.13 -2.11 -7.62
CA TYR A 43 -15.12 -1.27 -7.00
C TYR A 43 -14.87 -1.67 -5.54
N PHE A 44 -13.61 -1.76 -5.16
CA PHE A 44 -13.18 -2.22 -3.83
C PHE A 44 -12.08 -1.32 -3.25
N ALA A 45 -12.23 -0.87 -2.02
CA ALA A 45 -11.25 -0.10 -1.27
C ALA A 45 -10.05 -0.98 -0.86
N ASP A 46 -8.86 -0.40 -0.94
CA ASP A 46 -7.69 -0.97 -0.28
C ASP A 46 -7.64 -0.49 1.18
N LEU A 47 -8.18 -1.31 2.08
CA LEU A 47 -8.19 -1.01 3.52
C LEU A 47 -6.77 -0.87 4.10
N TRP A 48 -5.78 -1.54 3.52
CA TRP A 48 -4.38 -1.50 3.97
C TRP A 48 -3.68 -0.22 3.53
N LYS A 49 -4.18 0.43 2.48
CA LYS A 49 -3.80 1.78 2.07
C LYS A 49 -4.79 2.83 2.55
N ASN A 50 -5.45 2.56 3.67
CA ASN A 50 -6.33 3.53 4.31
C ASN A 50 -7.48 4.03 3.40
N CYS A 51 -7.93 3.21 2.45
CA CYS A 51 -8.95 3.57 1.45
C CYS A 51 -8.55 4.75 0.55
N GLU A 52 -7.26 5.14 0.50
CA GLU A 52 -6.76 6.20 -0.39
C GLU A 52 -6.61 5.69 -1.83
N VAL A 53 -6.51 4.37 -1.97
CA VAL A 53 -6.46 3.63 -3.22
C VAL A 53 -7.65 2.68 -3.26
N TYR A 54 -8.20 2.47 -4.46
CA TYR A 54 -9.24 1.50 -4.71
C TYR A 54 -9.01 0.77 -6.04
N TYR A 55 -9.67 -0.36 -6.19
CA TYR A 55 -9.53 -1.27 -7.31
C TYR A 55 -10.85 -1.40 -8.06
N GLN A 56 -10.81 -1.37 -9.38
CA GLN A 56 -11.91 -1.88 -10.21
C GLN A 56 -11.56 -3.30 -10.63
N CYS A 57 -12.40 -4.26 -10.24
CA CYS A 57 -12.36 -5.62 -10.74
C CYS A 57 -13.32 -5.76 -11.92
N GLN A 58 -12.77 -6.14 -13.07
CA GLN A 58 -13.53 -6.42 -14.28
C GLN A 58 -13.95 -7.89 -14.35
N GLU A 59 -14.91 -8.21 -15.22
CA GLU A 59 -15.46 -9.57 -15.37
C GLU A 59 -14.40 -10.62 -15.79
N ASP A 60 -13.36 -10.20 -16.49
CA ASP A 60 -12.23 -11.03 -16.90
C ASP A 60 -11.20 -11.28 -15.77
N GLY A 61 -11.45 -10.73 -14.57
CA GLY A 61 -10.53 -10.76 -13.43
C GLY A 61 -9.45 -9.68 -13.47
N THR A 62 -9.44 -8.81 -14.48
CA THR A 62 -8.49 -7.70 -14.56
C THR A 62 -8.71 -6.73 -13.40
N LYS A 63 -7.60 -6.39 -12.73
CA LYS A 63 -7.56 -5.38 -11.67
C LYS A 63 -7.03 -4.06 -12.22
N VAL A 64 -7.84 -3.00 -12.16
CA VAL A 64 -7.39 -1.62 -12.42
C VAL A 64 -7.27 -0.89 -11.09
N THR A 65 -6.18 -0.14 -10.90
CA THR A 65 -5.91 0.59 -9.66
C THR A 65 -6.15 2.08 -9.86
N TYR A 66 -6.83 2.70 -8.90
CA TYR A 66 -7.14 4.12 -8.87
C TYR A 66 -6.75 4.73 -7.52
N GLY A 67 -6.39 6.01 -7.53
CA GLY A 67 -6.20 6.81 -6.33
C GLY A 67 -7.35 7.79 -6.15
N CYS A 68 -7.79 7.99 -4.91
CA CYS A 68 -8.65 9.11 -4.59
C CYS A 68 -7.87 10.43 -4.71
N PRO A 69 -8.51 11.52 -5.16
CA PRO A 69 -7.83 12.79 -5.36
C PRO A 69 -7.31 13.36 -4.03
N TRP A 70 -6.07 13.89 -4.07
CA TRP A 70 -5.42 14.59 -2.96
C TRP A 70 -5.73 16.10 -2.95
N GLU A 71 -6.19 16.66 -4.08
CA GLU A 71 -6.49 18.08 -4.20
C GLU A 71 -7.97 18.34 -4.47
N ASN A 72 -8.50 19.41 -3.86
CA ASN A 72 -9.81 19.97 -4.17
C ASN A 72 -9.67 21.48 -4.32
N ASN A 73 -9.89 22.00 -5.54
CA ASN A 73 -9.78 23.44 -5.86
C ASN A 73 -8.42 24.06 -5.46
N GLY A 74 -7.32 23.35 -5.73
CA GLY A 74 -5.96 23.81 -5.44
C GLY A 74 -5.58 23.82 -3.94
N LYS A 75 -6.42 23.23 -3.07
CA LYS A 75 -6.07 22.97 -1.67
C LYS A 75 -5.83 21.47 -1.46
N PRO A 76 -4.80 21.10 -0.67
CA PRO A 76 -4.63 19.72 -0.27
C PRO A 76 -5.82 19.29 0.59
N HIS A 77 -6.57 18.32 0.10
CA HIS A 77 -7.70 17.74 0.80
C HIS A 77 -7.83 16.28 0.38
N GLN A 78 -7.31 15.39 1.24
CA GLN A 78 -7.37 13.96 0.99
C GLN A 78 -8.81 13.47 1.04
N THR A 79 -9.15 12.58 0.11
CA THR A 79 -10.43 11.85 0.09
C THR A 79 -10.19 10.36 0.30
N TYR A 80 -11.22 9.65 0.73
CA TYR A 80 -11.16 8.21 0.98
C TYR A 80 -12.30 7.52 0.25
N PHE A 81 -12.02 6.37 -0.35
CA PHE A 81 -13.00 5.61 -1.12
C PHE A 81 -14.03 4.97 -0.20
N ASN A 82 -15.30 5.28 -0.41
CA ASN A 82 -16.42 4.64 0.25
C ASN A 82 -17.06 3.62 -0.70
N GLU A 83 -16.79 2.34 -0.46
CA GLU A 83 -17.32 1.23 -1.28
C GLU A 83 -18.85 1.20 -1.33
N ALA A 84 -19.54 1.64 -0.26
CA ALA A 84 -21.00 1.55 -0.17
C ALA A 84 -21.72 2.46 -1.19
N ILE A 85 -21.04 3.51 -1.64
CA ILE A 85 -21.55 4.46 -2.65
C ILE A 85 -20.65 4.55 -3.87
N ALA A 86 -19.53 3.82 -3.90
CA ALA A 86 -18.51 3.82 -4.94
C ALA A 86 -17.95 5.21 -5.30
N GLU A 87 -17.72 6.06 -4.29
CA GLU A 87 -17.21 7.42 -4.46
C GLU A 87 -16.06 7.74 -3.49
N CYS A 88 -15.15 8.61 -3.92
CA CYS A 88 -14.16 9.22 -3.04
C CYS A 88 -14.82 10.40 -2.30
N VAL A 89 -14.89 10.30 -0.98
CA VAL A 89 -15.58 11.28 -0.13
C VAL A 89 -14.65 11.86 0.93
N HIS A 90 -15.03 13.02 1.45
CA HIS A 90 -14.37 13.66 2.59
C HIS A 90 -14.84 13.05 3.91
N ASP A 91 -14.01 13.15 4.95
CA ASP A 91 -14.31 12.74 6.34
C ASP A 91 -14.78 11.28 6.51
N TYR A 92 -14.48 10.40 5.54
CA TYR A 92 -14.82 8.99 5.63
C TYR A 92 -13.78 8.22 6.45
N GLN A 93 -14.28 7.46 7.43
CA GLN A 93 -13.43 6.58 8.24
C GLN A 93 -13.27 5.24 7.55
N CYS A 94 -12.11 5.02 6.94
CA CYS A 94 -11.76 3.74 6.37
C CYS A 94 -11.85 2.63 7.44
N PRO A 95 -12.61 1.54 7.18
CA PRO A 95 -12.69 0.40 8.09
C PRO A 95 -11.31 -0.22 8.36
N TYR A 96 -11.15 -0.82 9.54
CA TYR A 96 -9.93 -1.56 9.85
C TYR A 96 -9.87 -2.86 9.02
N PRO A 97 -8.74 -3.20 8.39
CA PRO A 97 -8.62 -4.46 7.65
C PRO A 97 -8.75 -5.67 8.57
N GLU A 98 -9.44 -6.71 8.11
CA GLU A 98 -9.42 -7.98 8.82
C GLU A 98 -8.01 -8.60 8.77
N PRO A 99 -7.51 -9.21 9.86
CA PRO A 99 -6.24 -9.91 9.86
C PRO A 99 -6.25 -11.02 8.81
N ILE A 100 -5.18 -11.10 8.00
CA ILE A 100 -4.98 -12.22 7.09
C ILE A 100 -4.78 -13.47 7.96
N ASN A 101 -5.72 -14.42 7.94
CA ASN A 101 -5.49 -15.74 8.51
C ASN A 101 -4.70 -16.58 7.50
N PRO A 102 -3.44 -16.97 7.77
CA PRO A 102 -2.60 -17.69 6.80
C PRO A 102 -2.96 -19.18 6.62
N SER A 103 -4.21 -19.59 6.89
CA SER A 103 -4.61 -21.01 6.95
C SER A 103 -5.70 -21.40 5.94
N ASN A 104 -5.47 -21.19 4.64
CA ASN A 104 -6.22 -21.87 3.56
C ASN A 104 -5.31 -22.22 2.39
#